data_AF-A0A6B0VIP5-F1
#
_entry.id   AF-A0A6B0VIP5-F1
#
_cell.length_a   1.000
_cell.length_b   1.000
_cell.length_c   1.000
_cell.angle_alpha   90.00
_cell.angle_beta   90.00
_cell.angle_gamma   90.00
#
_symmetry.space_group_name_H-M   'P 1'
#
loop_
_entity.id
_entity.type
_entity.pdbx_description
1 polymer ?
#
loop_
_entity_poly.entity_id
_entity_poly.type
_entity_poly.pdbx_seq_one_letter_code
_entity_poly.pdbx_strand_id
1 'polypeptide(L)'
;MNSLDNIPESVYRLIFLGIVLYFALLVYATVGNEPLAAFAAYFLFGVIAIGVGTVLYLQADRDRGSPAMLGAAVCLVVGGMLQFAFLFTGVPILDDASSLVVFVGIGLYIYTVWYAD
;
A
#
# COMPACT_ATOMS: atom_id res chain seq x y z
N MET A 1 19.60 -19.19 -15.35
CA MET A 1 18.16 -19.26 -15.00
C MET A 1 17.90 -18.11 -14.06
N ASN A 2 17.24 -17.06 -14.57
CA ASN A 2 16.99 -15.82 -13.84
C ASN A 2 15.89 -16.06 -12.81
N SER A 3 16.18 -15.86 -11.52
CA SER A 3 15.16 -15.84 -10.45
C SER A 3 14.22 -14.62 -10.54
N LEU A 4 14.23 -13.91 -11.66
CA LEU A 4 13.80 -12.53 -11.82
C LEU A 4 12.63 -12.39 -12.82
N ASP A 5 12.18 -13.48 -13.46
CA ASP A 5 10.82 -13.62 -14.05
C ASP A 5 9.73 -13.86 -12.98
N ASN A 6 10.12 -13.88 -11.69
CA ASN A 6 9.33 -14.47 -10.60
C ASN A 6 8.91 -13.45 -9.53
N ILE A 7 8.19 -12.36 -9.85
CA ILE A 7 7.18 -11.94 -8.87
C ILE A 7 6.02 -12.88 -9.13
N PRO A 8 5.84 -13.93 -8.31
CA PRO A 8 4.88 -14.96 -8.65
C PRO A 8 3.50 -14.31 -8.69
N GLU A 9 2.68 -14.74 -9.65
CA GLU A 9 1.31 -14.26 -9.84
C GLU A 9 0.48 -14.33 -8.54
N SER A 10 0.88 -15.23 -7.63
CA SER A 10 0.37 -15.32 -6.26
C SER A 10 0.51 -14.03 -5.46
N VAL A 11 1.57 -13.23 -5.62
CA VAL A 11 1.75 -11.95 -4.90
C VAL A 11 0.74 -10.93 -5.39
N TYR A 12 0.57 -10.76 -6.70
CA TYR A 12 -0.44 -9.86 -7.26
C TYR A 12 -1.84 -10.30 -6.85
N ARG A 13 -2.12 -11.60 -6.89
CA ARG A 13 -3.40 -12.15 -6.43
C ARG A 13 -3.64 -11.93 -4.94
N LEU A 14 -2.59 -12.02 -4.12
CA LEU A 14 -2.66 -11.81 -2.68
C LEU A 14 -2.87 -10.32 -2.36
N ILE A 15 -2.20 -9.41 -3.04
CA ILE A 15 -2.45 -7.96 -2.95
C ILE A 15 -3.89 -7.66 -3.33
N PHE A 16 -4.36 -8.19 -4.48
CA PHE A 16 -5.73 -8.00 -4.93
C PHE A 16 -6.76 -8.52 -3.93
N LEU A 17 -6.59 -9.75 -3.44
CA LEU A 17 -7.44 -10.34 -2.40
C LEU A 17 -7.39 -9.52 -1.10
N GLY A 18 -6.22 -9.02 -0.73
CA GLY A 18 -6.04 -8.13 0.41
C GLY A 18 -6.84 -6.84 0.27
N ILE A 19 -6.81 -6.21 -0.91
CA ILE A 19 -7.60 -5.00 -1.21
C ILE A 19 -9.11 -5.30 -1.13
N VAL A 20 -9.56 -6.39 -1.75
CA VAL A 20 -10.98 -6.80 -1.70
C VAL A 20 -11.41 -7.05 -0.25
N LEU A 21 -10.58 -7.76 0.54
CA LEU A 21 -10.84 -8.04 1.94
C LEU A 21 -10.87 -6.76 2.79
N TYR A 22 -9.94 -5.84 2.55
CA TYR A 22 -9.91 -4.52 3.20
C TYR A 22 -11.24 -3.78 3.01
N PHE A 23 -11.73 -3.67 1.77
CA PHE A 23 -13.01 -3.01 1.51
C PHE A 23 -14.19 -3.75 2.11
N ALA A 24 -14.19 -5.09 2.07
CA ALA A 24 -15.24 -5.89 2.70
C ALA A 24 -15.29 -5.66 4.22
N LEU A 25 -14.13 -5.63 4.89
CA LEU A 25 -14.03 -5.34 6.31
C LEU A 25 -14.44 -3.91 6.64
N LEU A 26 -14.07 -2.94 5.80
CA LEU A 26 -14.42 -1.54 6.01
C LEU A 26 -15.94 -1.31 5.89
N VAL A 27 -16.59 -1.93 4.91
CA VAL A 27 -18.06 -1.93 4.78
C VAL A 27 -18.70 -2.60 5.99
N TYR A 28 -18.22 -3.78 6.39
CA TYR A 28 -18.74 -4.50 7.54
C TYR A 28 -18.58 -3.70 8.84
N ALA A 29 -17.42 -3.09 9.06
CA ALA A 29 -17.15 -2.24 10.22
C ALA A 29 -18.08 -1.02 10.27
N THR A 30 -18.33 -0.39 9.11
CA THR A 30 -19.16 0.81 9.02
C THR A 30 -20.64 0.50 9.23
N VAL A 31 -21.13 -0.58 8.62
CA VAL A 31 -22.55 -0.99 8.72
C VAL A 31 -22.85 -1.62 10.08
N GLY A 32 -21.95 -2.48 10.58
CA GLY A 32 -22.10 -3.19 11.85
C GLY A 32 -21.68 -2.37 13.07
N ASN A 33 -21.02 -1.23 12.88
CA ASN A 33 -20.37 -0.44 13.93
C ASN A 33 -19.41 -1.31 14.79
N GLU A 34 -18.71 -2.23 14.13
CA GLU A 34 -17.84 -3.23 14.76
C GLU A 34 -16.39 -2.71 14.83
N PRO A 35 -15.90 -2.29 16.02
CA PRO A 35 -14.59 -1.65 16.14
C PRO A 35 -13.44 -2.60 15.81
N LEU A 36 -13.63 -3.90 16.04
CA LEU A 36 -12.62 -4.92 15.76
C LEU A 36 -12.43 -5.12 14.24
N ALA A 37 -13.51 -5.00 13.46
CA ALA A 37 -13.43 -5.04 12.01
C ALA A 37 -12.74 -3.79 11.43
N ALA A 38 -12.98 -2.62 12.02
CA ALA A 38 -12.28 -1.38 11.65
C ALA A 38 -10.77 -1.53 11.90
N PHE A 39 -10.38 -2.04 13.07
CA PHE A 39 -8.97 -2.28 13.40
C PHE A 39 -8.30 -3.27 12.42
N ALA A 40 -9.00 -4.35 12.07
CA ALA A 40 -8.52 -5.30 11.07
C ALA A 40 -8.34 -4.65 9.69
N ALA A 41 -9.25 -3.77 9.28
CA ALA A 41 -9.15 -3.02 8.03
C ALA A 41 -7.93 -2.09 8.03
N TYR A 42 -7.70 -1.32 9.10
CA TYR A 42 -6.54 -0.45 9.22
C TYR A 42 -5.22 -1.23 9.20
N PHE A 43 -5.18 -2.38 9.86
CA PHE A 43 -4.01 -3.27 9.81
C PHE A 43 -3.75 -3.76 8.37
N LEU A 44 -4.79 -4.23 7.68
CA LEU A 44 -4.70 -4.67 6.29
C LEU A 44 -4.23 -3.55 5.36
N PHE A 45 -4.75 -2.33 5.53
CA PHE A 45 -4.32 -1.17 4.76
C PHE A 45 -2.80 -0.95 4.86
N GLY A 46 -2.26 -0.97 6.09
CA GLY A 46 -0.82 -0.85 6.31
C GLY A 46 -0.01 -1.96 5.64
N VAL A 47 -0.46 -3.21 5.76
CA VAL A 47 0.19 -4.37 5.11
C VAL A 47 0.19 -4.23 3.59
N ILE A 48 -0.94 -3.85 2.99
CA ILE A 48 -1.08 -3.68 1.54
C ILE A 48 -0.17 -2.54 1.07
N ALA A 49 -0.15 -1.41 1.77
CA ALA A 49 0.69 -0.26 1.41
C ALA A 49 2.18 -0.64 1.40
N ILE A 50 2.66 -1.32 2.44
CA ILE A 50 4.05 -1.81 2.49
C ILE A 50 4.30 -2.84 1.39
N GLY A 51 3.38 -3.78 1.18
CA GLY A 51 3.51 -4.83 0.17
C GLY A 51 3.62 -4.27 -1.24
N VAL A 52 2.71 -3.37 -1.63
CA VAL A 52 2.72 -2.69 -2.93
C VAL A 52 3.97 -1.82 -3.06
N GLY A 53 4.33 -1.04 -2.04
CA GLY A 53 5.53 -0.22 -2.06
C GLY A 53 6.82 -1.03 -2.24
N THR A 54 6.90 -2.20 -1.60
CA THR A 54 8.04 -3.12 -1.77
C THR A 54 8.10 -3.66 -3.19
N VAL A 55 6.96 -4.04 -3.78
CA VAL A 55 6.89 -4.49 -5.18
C VAL A 55 7.34 -3.37 -6.13
N LEU A 56 6.88 -2.13 -5.92
CA LEU A 56 7.30 -0.98 -6.74
C LEU A 56 8.79 -0.68 -6.60
N TYR A 57 9.37 -0.81 -5.40
CA TYR A 57 10.80 -0.62 -5.18
C TYR A 57 11.62 -1.62 -6.00
N LEU A 58 11.21 -2.89 -5.99
CA LEU A 58 11.88 -3.95 -6.76
C LEU A 58 11.74 -3.75 -8.27
N GLN A 59 10.64 -3.16 -8.74
CA GLN A 59 10.47 -2.80 -10.16
C GLN A 59 11.36 -1.60 -10.53
N ALA A 60 11.39 -0.57 -9.69
CA ALA A 60 12.18 0.64 -9.92
C ALA A 60 13.69 0.35 -10.01
N ASP A 61 14.22 -0.56 -9.19
CA ASP A 61 15.63 -0.97 -9.24
C ASP A 61 15.99 -1.70 -10.55
N ARG A 62 15.01 -2.37 -11.17
CA ARG A 62 15.24 -3.23 -12.34
C ARG A 62 15.22 -2.50 -13.67
N ASP A 63 14.26 -1.60 -13.87
CA ASP A 63 14.04 -0.96 -15.16
C ASP A 63 14.84 0.35 -15.34
N ARG A 64 15.85 0.60 -14.50
CA ARG A 64 16.39 1.96 -14.27
C ARG A 64 15.24 2.94 -14.05
N GLY A 65 14.29 2.50 -13.23
CA GLY A 65 12.98 3.11 -13.10
C GLY A 65 13.09 4.60 -12.80
N SER A 66 12.18 5.36 -13.40
CA SER A 66 12.05 6.79 -13.18
C SER A 66 12.13 7.13 -11.68
N PRO A 67 12.80 8.21 -11.27
CA PRO A 67 12.87 8.63 -9.87
C PRO A 67 11.48 8.78 -9.23
N ALA A 68 10.44 9.01 -10.05
CA ALA A 68 9.06 9.03 -9.59
C ALA A 68 8.53 7.66 -9.14
N MET A 69 9.00 6.54 -9.72
CA MET A 69 8.59 5.18 -9.33
C MET A 69 9.21 4.80 -7.98
N LEU A 70 10.47 5.18 -7.77
CA LEU A 70 11.11 5.06 -6.46
C LEU A 70 10.42 5.95 -5.42
N GLY A 71 10.03 7.17 -5.80
CA GLY A 71 9.21 8.06 -4.96
C GLY A 71 7.88 7.41 -4.57
N ALA A 72 7.18 6.80 -5.52
CA ALA A 72 5.93 6.07 -5.26
C ALA A 72 6.14 4.93 -4.25
N ALA A 73 7.19 4.12 -4.44
CA ALA A 73 7.54 3.03 -3.55
C ALA A 73 7.80 3.51 -2.11
N VAL A 74 8.63 4.56 -1.96
CA VAL A 74 8.96 5.13 -0.65
C VAL A 74 7.71 5.70 0.04
N CYS A 75 6.89 6.45 -0.70
CA CYS A 75 5.63 6.97 -0.16
C CYS A 75 4.73 5.83 0.34
N LEU A 76 4.51 4.77 -0.44
CA LEU A 76 3.66 3.66 -0.01
C LEU A 76 4.20 2.94 1.24
N VAL A 77 5.51 2.70 1.33
CA VAL A 77 6.12 2.09 2.51
C VAL A 77 6.01 3.00 3.73
N VAL A 78 6.32 4.29 3.59
CA VAL A 78 6.23 5.27 4.68
C VAL A 78 4.79 5.44 5.15
N GLY A 79 3.83 5.50 4.21
CA GLY A 79 2.41 5.56 4.53
C GLY A 79 1.96 4.33 5.32
N GLY A 80 2.33 3.13 4.87
CA GLY A 80 2.04 1.91 5.63
C GLY A 80 2.68 1.88 7.03
N MET A 81 3.90 2.38 7.17
CA MET A 81 4.55 2.52 8.50
C MET A 81 3.82 3.52 9.40
N LEU A 82 3.35 4.65 8.84
CA LEU A 82 2.52 5.61 9.57
C LEU A 82 1.21 4.98 10.02
N GLN A 83 0.58 4.12 9.21
CA GLN A 83 -0.61 3.38 9.62
C GLN A 83 -0.34 2.51 10.85
N PHE A 84 0.78 1.79 10.88
CA PHE A 84 1.15 1.01 12.06
C PHE A 84 1.44 1.92 13.26
N ALA A 85 2.11 3.06 13.06
CA ALA A 85 2.32 4.04 14.12
C ALA A 85 1.00 4.56 14.69
N PHE A 86 -0.01 4.82 13.84
CA PHE A 86 -1.37 5.13 14.28
C PHE A 86 -1.96 4.00 15.14
N LEU A 87 -1.88 2.74 14.70
CA LEU A 87 -2.40 1.60 15.45
C LEU A 87 -1.78 1.43 16.84
N PHE A 88 -0.49 1.78 17.00
CA PHE A 88 0.19 1.70 18.29
C PHE A 88 -0.04 2.92 19.20
N THR A 89 -0.21 4.11 18.62
CA THR A 89 -0.27 5.36 19.39
C THR A 89 -1.69 5.90 19.58
N GLY A 90 -2.63 5.50 18.73
CA GLY A 90 -3.99 6.03 18.70
C GLY A 90 -4.08 7.49 18.26
N VAL A 91 -3.02 8.08 17.70
CA VAL A 91 -2.98 9.50 17.32
C VAL A 91 -3.63 9.70 15.94
N PRO A 92 -4.79 10.40 15.85
CA PRO A 92 -5.56 10.48 14.59
C PRO A 92 -4.80 11.12 13.43
N ILE A 93 -3.93 12.10 13.72
CA ILE A 93 -3.09 12.77 12.72
C ILE A 93 -2.20 11.78 11.94
N LEU A 94 -1.81 10.66 12.53
CA LEU A 94 -1.00 9.66 11.85
C LEU A 94 -1.81 8.88 10.80
N ASP A 95 -3.11 8.68 11.02
CA ASP A 95 -4.01 8.04 10.06
C ASP A 95 -4.26 8.94 8.83
N ASP A 96 -4.51 10.22 9.08
CA ASP A 96 -4.66 11.22 8.01
C ASP A 96 -3.36 11.36 7.20
N ALA A 97 -2.22 11.45 7.88
CA ALA A 97 -0.92 11.55 7.23
C ALA A 97 -0.57 10.27 6.45
N SER A 98 -0.86 9.08 7.01
CA SER A 98 -0.71 7.79 6.34
C SER A 98 -1.47 7.79 5.01
N SER A 99 -2.76 8.11 5.05
CA SER A 99 -3.64 8.14 3.89
C SER A 99 -3.17 9.12 2.82
N LEU A 100 -2.74 10.33 3.23
CA LEU A 100 -2.20 11.34 2.32
C LEU A 100 -0.92 10.84 1.64
N VAL A 101 0.02 10.28 2.39
CA VAL A 101 1.28 9.78 1.85
C VAL A 101 1.04 8.59 0.90
N VAL A 102 0.13 7.67 1.24
CA VAL A 102 -0.28 6.58 0.34
C VAL A 102 -0.89 7.14 -0.95
N PHE A 103 -1.76 8.15 -0.85
CA PHE A 103 -2.38 8.79 -2.00
C PHE A 103 -1.36 9.45 -2.93
N VAL A 104 -0.37 10.16 -2.35
CA VAL A 104 0.77 10.71 -3.12
C VAL A 104 1.56 9.60 -3.81
N GLY A 105 1.80 8.48 -3.12
CA GLY A 105 2.49 7.32 -3.69
C GLY A 105 1.75 6.74 -4.90
N ILE A 106 0.43 6.56 -4.79
CA ILE A 106 -0.41 6.09 -5.91
C ILE A 106 -0.39 7.10 -7.07
N GLY A 107 -0.47 8.41 -6.77
CA GLY A 107 -0.41 9.46 -7.79
C GLY A 107 0.91 9.46 -8.56
N LEU A 108 2.03 9.29 -7.85
CA LEU A 108 3.36 9.14 -8.46
C LEU A 108 3.45 7.90 -9.35
N TYR A 109 2.89 6.77 -8.91
CA TYR A 109 2.83 5.55 -9.72
C TYR A 109 2.01 5.72 -11.00
N ILE A 110 0.85 6.36 -10.92
CA ILE A 110 0.02 6.65 -12.11
C ILE A 110 0.78 7.58 -13.05
N TYR A 111 1.43 8.62 -12.51
CA TYR A 111 2.26 9.53 -13.30
C TYR A 111 3.38 8.79 -14.04
N THR A 112 4.07 7.86 -13.37
CA THR A 112 5.14 7.09 -14.02
C THR A 112 4.61 6.25 -15.17
N VAL A 113 3.50 5.54 -14.96
CA VAL A 113 2.89 4.67 -15.98
C VAL A 113 2.37 5.46 -17.18
N TRP A 114 1.94 6.71 -17.00
CA TRP A 114 1.36 7.52 -18.08
C TRP A 114 2.37 8.41 -18.82
N TYR A 115 3.44 8.85 -18.15
CA TYR A 115 4.32 9.89 -18.68
C TYR A 115 5.81 9.56 -18.63
N ALA A 116 6.24 8.58 -17.84
CA ALA A 116 7.65 8.26 -17.67
C ALA A 116 8.08 6.96 -18.39
N ASP A 117 7.11 6.08 -18.72
CA ASP A 117 7.23 4.98 -19.68
C ASP A 117 6.61 5.38 -21.03
#